data_AF-A0A9E0DGJ4-F1
#
_entry.id   AF-A0A9E0DGJ4-F1
#
_cell.length_a   1.000
_cell.length_b   1.000
_cell.length_c   1.000
_cell.angle_alpha   90.00
_cell.angle_beta   90.00
_cell.angle_gamma   90.00
#
_symmetry.space_group_name_H-M   'P 1'
#
loop_
_entity.id
_entity.type
_entity.pdbx_description
1 polymer ?
#
loop_
_entity_poly.entity_id
_entity_poly.type
_entity_poly.pdbx_seq_one_letter_code
_entity_poly.pdbx_strand_id
1 'polypeptide(L)' 'MLSKYHQINQIVRKVPKGKVATYGQIAYQLDRCTPRMVGYAMASLSEEDVPWQRIVNAQG' A
#
# COMPACT_ATOMS: atom_id res chain seq x y z
N MET A 1 -8.99 -2.76 17.06
CA MET A 1 -7.93 -2.07 16.30
C MET A 1 -7.72 -2.84 15.01
N LEU A 2 -7.81 -2.22 13.83
CA LEU A 2 -7.57 -2.90 12.55
C LEU A 2 -6.07 -3.24 12.44
N SER A 3 -5.73 -4.36 11.80
CA SER A 3 -4.33 -4.71 11.60
C SER A 3 -3.63 -3.65 10.74
N LYS A 4 -2.32 -3.48 10.90
CA LYS A 4 -1.55 -2.52 10.10
C LYS A 4 -1.71 -2.79 8.59
N TYR A 5 -1.81 -4.06 8.20
CA TYR A 5 -2.02 -4.45 6.81
C TYR A 5 -3.40 -4.03 6.31
N HIS A 6 -4.43 -4.15 7.15
CA HIS A 6 -5.76 -3.67 6.79
C HIS A 6 -5.77 -2.14 6.59
N GLN A 7 -5.05 -1.37 7.43
CA GLN A 7 -4.90 0.08 7.25
C GLN A 7 -4.19 0.41 5.93
N ILE A 8 -3.11 -0.32 5.60
CA ILE A 8 -2.40 -0.17 4.33
C ILE A 8 -3.34 -0.46 3.16
N ASN A 9 -4.08 -1.57 3.19
CA ASN A 9 -5.00 -1.96 2.12
C ASN A 9 -6.10 -0.91 1.89
N GLN A 10 -6.62 -0.29 2.96
CA GLN A 10 -7.60 0.80 2.85
C GLN A 10 -7.05 2.02 2.11
N ILE A 11 -5.77 2.34 2.31
CA ILE A 11 -5.12 3.46 1.61
C ILE A 11 -4.85 3.09 0.15
N VAL A 12 -4.36 1.88 -0.10
CA VAL A 12 -4.08 1.39 -1.46
C VAL A 12 -5.34 1.39 -2.33
N ARG A 13 -6.50 1.00 -1.77
CA ARG A 13 -7.80 1.05 -2.47
C ARG A 13 -8.20 2.47 -2.94
N LYS A 14 -7.65 3.53 -2.32
CA LYS A 14 -7.94 4.92 -2.71
C LYS A 14 -7.10 5.39 -3.90
N VAL A 15 -6.09 4.65 -4.32
CA VAL A 15 -5.26 5.03 -5.48
C VAL A 15 -6.10 4.91 -6.77
N PRO A 16 -6.38 6.01 -7.50
CA PRO A 16 -7.26 5.97 -8.66
C PRO A 16 -6.71 5.10 -9.80
N LYS A 17 -7.60 4.60 -10.66
CA LYS A 17 -7.19 3.92 -11.90
C LYS A 17 -6.39 4.88 -12.79
N GLY A 18 -5.31 4.39 -13.39
CA GLY A 18 -4.42 5.21 -14.23
C GLY A 18 -3.45 6.10 -13.45
N LYS A 19 -3.43 5.98 -12.12
CA LYS A 19 -2.45 6.62 -11.24
C LYS A 19 -1.68 5.55 -10.47
N VAL A 20 -0.48 5.92 -10.05
CA VAL A 20 0.39 5.11 -9.20
C VAL A 20 0.77 5.91 -7.96
N ALA A 21 1.11 5.20 -6.90
CA ALA A 21 1.71 5.75 -5.69
C ALA A 21 2.95 4.92 -5.33
N THR A 22 3.87 5.51 -4.59
CA THR A 22 5.06 4.79 -4.13
C THR A 22 4.83 4.14 -2.77
N TYR A 23 5.56 3.08 -2.45
CA TYR A 23 5.57 2.48 -1.10
C TYR A 23 5.79 3.53 0.01
N GLY A 24 6.64 4.53 -0.25
CA GLY A 24 6.91 5.62 0.69
C GLY A 24 5.73 6.55 0.90
N GLN A 25 5.01 6.91 -0.17
CA GLN A 25 3.80 7.74 -0.07
C GLN A 25 2.69 7.05 0.73
N ILE A 26 2.54 5.73 0.60
CA ILE A 26 1.58 4.96 1.39
C ILE A 26 2.02 4.92 2.86
N ALA A 27 3.30 4.64 3.11
CA ALA A 27 3.84 4.58 4.48
C ALA A 27 3.73 5.93 5.22
N TYR A 28 3.93 7.05 4.51
CA TYR A 28 3.83 8.40 5.09
C TYR A 28 2.44 8.74 5.65
N GLN A 29 1.39 8.08 5.16
CA GLN A 29 0.02 8.30 5.64
C GLN A 29 -0.30 7.56 6.95
N LEU A 30 0.62 6.74 7.46
CA LEU A 30 0.41 5.89 8.64
C LEU A 30 1.52 6.07 9.66
N ASP A 31 1.13 6.27 10.92
CA ASP A 31 2.08 6.25 12.03
C ASP A 31 2.79 4.90 12.14
N ARG A 32 4.11 4.99 12.35
CA ARG A 32 5.02 3.86 12.53
C ARG A 32 4.90 2.84 11.39
N CYS A 33 4.75 3.31 10.16
CA CYS A 33 4.75 2.48 8.96
C CYS A 33 6.00 2.78 8.12
N THR A 34 6.66 1.74 7.63
CA THR A 34 7.80 1.89 6.72
C THR A 34 7.41 1.48 5.31
N PRO A 35 8.08 2.00 4.26
CA PRO A 35 7.84 1.56 2.88
C PRO A 35 7.97 0.04 2.72
N ARG A 36 8.92 -0.57 3.44
CA ARG A 36 9.13 -2.02 3.44
C ARG A 36 7.94 -2.80 4.01
N MET A 37 7.29 -2.29 5.06
CA MET A 37 6.06 -2.89 5.60
C MET A 37 4.92 -2.84 4.58
N VAL A 38 4.80 -1.76 3.80
CA VAL A 38 3.82 -1.68 2.70
C VAL A 38 4.12 -2.75 1.66
N GLY A 39 5.39 -2.93 1.29
CA GLY A 39 5.81 -4.01 0.39
C GLY A 39 5.42 -5.40 0.89
N TYR A 40 5.66 -5.69 2.17
CA TYR A 40 5.23 -6.96 2.76
C TYR A 40 3.70 -7.12 2.80
N ALA A 41 2.97 -6.05 3.09
CA ALA A 41 1.51 -6.08 3.06
C ALA A 41 1.02 -6.44 1.64
N MET A 42 1.53 -5.78 0.60
CA MET A 42 1.18 -6.07 -0.80
C MET A 42 1.56 -7.50 -1.20
N ALA A 43 2.72 -8.01 -0.78
CA ALA A 43 3.14 -9.37 -1.06
C ALA A 43 2.32 -10.46 -0.33
N SER A 44 1.68 -10.09 0.79
CA SER A 44 0.88 -11.00 1.62
C SER A 44 -0.61 -11.01 1.27
N LEU A 45 -1.04 -10.29 0.24
CA LEU A 45 -2.43 -10.19 -0.14
C LEU A 45 -2.98 -11.54 -0.61
N SER A 46 -4.06 -11.98 0.03
CA SER A 46 -4.95 -13.04 -0.45
C SER A 46 -6.21 -12.49 -1.12
N GLU A 47 -6.48 -11.18 -0.95
CA GLU A 47 -7.66 -10.49 -1.47
C GLU A 47 -7.38 -9.91 -2.86
N GLU A 48 -8.17 -10.28 -3.85
CA GLU A 48 -8.00 -9.82 -5.25
C GLU A 48 -8.44 -8.36 -5.49
N ASP A 49 -9.14 -7.73 -4.54
CA ASP A 49 -9.73 -6.39 -4.72
C ASP A 49 -8.80 -5.24 -4.31
N VAL A 50 -7.62 -5.53 -3.75
CA VAL A 50 -6.60 -4.52 -3.44
C VAL A 50 -5.71 -4.29 -4.67
N PRO A 51 -5.71 -3.08 -5.28
CA PRO A 51 -4.99 -2.81 -6.52
C PRO A 51 -3.48 -2.61 -6.30
N TRP A 52 -2.80 -3.63 -5.81
CA TRP A 52 -1.38 -3.60 -5.42
C TRP A 52 -0.45 -3.22 -6.58
N GLN A 53 -0.81 -3.54 -7.82
CA GLN A 53 -0.07 -3.20 -9.03
C GLN A 53 0.06 -1.68 -9.27
N ARG A 54 -0.70 -0.86 -8.53
CA ARG A 54 -0.59 0.62 -8.55
C ARG A 54 0.46 1.15 -7.55
N ILE A 55 1.05 0.29 -6.74
CA ILE A 55 2.06 0.65 -5.75
C ILE A 55 3.44 0.26 -6.27
N VAL A 56 4.24 1.27 -6.59
CA VAL A 56 5.52 1.11 -7.28
C VAL A 56 6.69 1.55 -6.41
N ASN A 57 7.90 1.20 -6.83
CA ASN A 57 9.11 1.70 -6.18
C ASN A 57 9.29 3.20 -6.51
N ALA A 58 10.17 3.90 -5.78
CA ALA A 58 10.38 5.35 -5.96
C ALA A 58 11.23 5.73 -7.19
N GLN A 59 11.84 4.76 -7.86
CA GLN A 59 12.71 4.92 -9.03
C GLN A 59 11.95 4.78 -10.36
N GLY A 60 10.66 4.41 -10.30
CA GLY A 60 9.84 4.10 -11.49
C GLY A 60 10.13 2.71 -12.04
#